data_AF-A0A2D6V003-F1
#
_entry.id   AF-A0A2D6V003-F1
#
_cell.length_a   1.000
_cell.length_b   1.000
_cell.length_c   1.000
_cell.angle_alpha   90.00
_cell.angle_beta   90.00
_cell.angle_gamma   90.00
#
_symmetry.space_group_name_H-M   'P 1'
#
loop_
_entity.id
_entity.type
_entity.pdbx_description
1 polymer ?
#
loop_
_entity_poly.entity_id
_entity_poly.type
_entity_poly.pdbx_seq_one_letter_code
_entity_poly.pdbx_strand_id
1 'polypeptide(L)'
;MDRVIVFGIYNADGTFFGELGYVIAKLAGKKSCSLCDVTHGWNPFGKRQWKGLCKSSSLDIQLIHRDEATESQLQAAADLPSFITEVEEGWAQIMASTQITKLKSQPETIVSMLEERTVTE
;
A
#
# COMPACT_ATOMS: atom_id res chain seq x y z
N MET A 1 7.49 22.01 6.74
CA MET A 1 7.11 21.46 5.41
C MET A 1 6.24 20.28 5.68
N ASP A 2 4.98 20.36 5.27
CA ASP A 2 4.07 19.23 5.37
C ASP A 2 4.50 18.19 4.33
N ARG A 3 4.55 16.92 4.73
CA ARG A 3 4.90 15.81 3.84
C ARG A 3 3.66 15.47 3.02
N VAL A 4 3.86 15.13 1.74
CA VAL A 4 2.78 14.59 0.91
C VAL A 4 2.30 13.27 1.52
N ILE A 5 0.99 13.13 1.71
CA ILE A 5 0.37 11.94 2.27
C ILE A 5 0.00 10.98 1.14
N VAL A 6 0.47 9.74 1.24
CA VAL A 6 0.15 8.67 0.29
C VAL A 6 -0.55 7.54 1.02
N PHE A 7 -1.75 7.17 0.55
CA PHE A 7 -2.50 6.05 1.09
C PHE A 7 -2.26 4.78 0.27
N GLY A 8 -1.73 3.74 0.90
CA GLY A 8 -1.74 2.37 0.38
C GLY A 8 -2.96 1.61 0.89
N ILE A 9 -3.90 1.32 0.00
CA ILE A 9 -5.15 0.62 0.33
C ILE A 9 -4.98 -0.86 0.06
N TYR A 10 -5.13 -1.68 1.11
CA TYR A 10 -5.12 -3.14 0.98
C TYR A 10 -6.38 -3.66 0.29
N ASN A 11 -6.26 -4.78 -0.44
CA ASN A 11 -7.40 -5.59 -0.85
C ASN A 11 -7.80 -6.58 0.27
N ALA A 12 -8.09 -6.04 1.46
CA ALA A 12 -8.50 -6.79 2.65
C ALA A 12 -9.25 -5.87 3.61
N ASP A 13 -10.12 -6.45 4.45
CA ASP A 13 -10.85 -5.74 5.51
C ASP A 13 -10.09 -5.82 6.84
N GLY A 14 -10.16 -4.78 7.68
CA GLY A 14 -9.35 -4.64 8.90
C GLY A 14 -9.58 -5.71 9.96
N THR A 15 -10.78 -6.29 9.98
CA THR A 15 -11.12 -7.45 10.84
C THR A 15 -10.31 -8.71 10.54
N PHE A 16 -9.63 -8.77 9.38
CA PHE A 16 -8.83 -9.92 8.97
C PHE A 16 -7.39 -9.88 9.51
N PHE A 17 -6.91 -8.80 10.12
CA PHE A 17 -5.49 -8.55 10.38
C PHE A 17 -5.08 -8.39 11.86
N GLY A 18 -5.58 -9.27 12.73
CA GLY A 18 -4.69 -9.77 13.79
C GLY A 18 -3.46 -10.43 13.14
N GLU A 19 -2.28 -10.43 13.75
CA GLU A 19 -1.01 -10.95 13.15
C GLU A 19 -1.11 -12.36 12.53
N LEU A 20 -2.17 -13.11 12.83
CA LEU A 20 -2.52 -14.45 12.34
C LEU A 20 -3.20 -14.47 10.95
N GLY A 21 -3.80 -13.36 10.52
CA GLY A 21 -4.66 -13.27 9.34
C GLY A 21 -3.98 -13.54 8.00
N TYR A 22 -2.78 -12.98 7.80
CA TYR A 22 -1.99 -13.19 6.58
C TYR A 22 -1.62 -14.66 6.38
N VAL A 23 -1.25 -15.36 7.46
CA VAL A 23 -0.91 -16.79 7.42
C VAL A 23 -2.14 -17.63 7.08
N ILE A 24 -3.31 -17.29 7.64
CA ILE A 24 -4.57 -17.99 7.40
C ILE A 24 -5.10 -17.73 5.98
N ALA A 25 -5.00 -16.50 5.45
CA ALA A 25 -5.46 -16.18 4.10
C ALA A 25 -4.72 -16.98 3.02
N LYS A 26 -3.40 -17.14 3.20
CA LYS A 26 -2.53 -17.88 2.29
C LYS A 26 -2.76 -19.40 2.35
N LEU A 27 -3.13 -19.92 3.52
CA LEU A 27 -3.50 -21.33 3.71
C LEU A 27 -4.93 -21.65 3.24
N ALA A 28 -5.85 -20.68 3.26
CA ALA A 28 -7.26 -20.86 2.92
C ALA A 28 -7.59 -20.65 1.42
N GLY A 29 -6.59 -20.51 0.54
CA GLY A 29 -6.80 -20.34 -0.90
C GLY A 29 -7.52 -19.04 -1.30
N LYS A 30 -7.60 -18.05 -0.40
CA LYS A 30 -8.13 -16.72 -0.72
C LYS A 30 -7.08 -15.89 -1.44
N LYS A 31 -7.53 -15.03 -2.37
CA LYS A 31 -6.66 -14.18 -3.20
C LYS A 31 -5.62 -13.46 -2.34
N SER A 32 -4.34 -13.67 -2.62
CA SER A 32 -3.23 -13.01 -1.92
C SER A 32 -3.21 -11.52 -2.27
N CYS A 33 -3.35 -10.64 -1.28
CA CYS A 33 -3.15 -9.21 -1.47
C CYS A 33 -1.66 -8.89 -1.62
N SER A 34 -1.22 -8.37 -2.76
CA SER A 34 0.20 -8.10 -3.04
C SER A 34 0.80 -7.00 -2.16
N LEU A 35 0.00 -6.03 -1.70
CA LEU A 35 0.47 -5.03 -0.73
C LEU A 35 0.70 -5.65 0.66
N CYS A 36 -0.03 -6.71 1.04
CA CYS A 36 0.29 -7.46 2.25
C CYS A 36 1.65 -8.15 2.13
N ASP A 37 1.97 -8.73 0.96
CA ASP A 37 3.29 -9.33 0.69
C ASP A 37 4.41 -8.28 0.85
N VAL A 38 4.21 -7.06 0.33
CA VAL A 38 5.17 -5.94 0.43
C VAL A 38 5.41 -5.52 1.89
N THR A 39 4.34 -5.41 2.67
CA THR A 39 4.36 -4.76 3.99
C THR A 39 4.67 -5.71 5.14
N HIS A 40 4.41 -7.01 4.98
CA HIS A 40 4.69 -8.05 5.97
C HIS A 40 5.85 -8.96 5.56
N GLY A 41 6.02 -9.22 4.26
CA GLY A 41 6.97 -10.23 3.76
C GLY A 41 6.60 -11.66 4.17
N TRP A 42 7.48 -12.62 3.85
CA TRP A 42 7.39 -14.00 4.35
C TRP A 42 8.00 -14.17 5.75
N ASN A 43 8.86 -13.22 6.16
CA ASN A 43 9.61 -13.28 7.41
C ASN A 43 9.49 -11.93 8.15
N PRO A 44 9.77 -11.89 9.48
CA PRO A 44 9.74 -10.64 10.25
C PRO A 44 10.70 -9.54 9.75
N PHE A 45 11.68 -9.88 8.89
CA PHE A 45 12.58 -8.90 8.29
C PHE A 45 11.89 -8.05 7.22
N GLY A 46 10.94 -8.58 6.45
CA GLY A 46 10.16 -7.81 5.46
C GLY A 46 9.36 -6.67 6.11
N LYS A 47 8.64 -6.97 7.19
CA LYS A 47 7.96 -5.96 8.02
C LYS A 47 8.92 -4.89 8.54
N ARG A 48 10.15 -5.25 8.90
CA ARG A 48 11.17 -4.29 9.38
C ARG A 48 11.72 -3.43 8.25
N GLN A 49 11.98 -4.02 7.08
CA GLN A 49 12.45 -3.35 5.87
C GLN A 49 11.45 -2.29 5.44
N TRP A 50 10.17 -2.67 5.27
CA TRP A 50 9.11 -1.74 4.91
C TRP A 50 9.01 -0.56 5.88
N LYS A 51 8.99 -0.84 7.20
CA LYS A 51 9.00 0.22 8.23
C LYS A 51 10.24 1.12 8.15
N GLY A 52 11.39 0.57 7.77
CA GLY A 52 12.61 1.35 7.54
C GLY A 52 12.45 2.32 6.37
N LEU A 53 11.91 1.84 5.25
CA LEU A 53 11.68 2.63 4.04
C LEU A 53 10.67 3.76 4.28
N CYS A 54 9.54 3.50 4.94
CA CYS A 54 8.57 4.55 5.28
C CYS A 54 9.19 5.63 6.18
N LYS A 55 10.07 5.25 7.12
CA LYS A 55 10.75 6.20 8.00
C LYS A 55 11.78 7.06 7.26
N SER A 56 12.46 6.52 6.25
CA SER A 56 13.47 7.25 5.48
C SER A 56 12.91 8.02 4.29
N SER A 57 11.68 7.70 3.85
CA SER A 57 11.03 8.37 2.73
C SER A 57 10.81 9.86 3.02
N SER A 58 10.56 10.67 1.98
CA SER A 58 10.02 12.03 2.12
C SER A 58 8.49 12.06 2.29
N LEU A 59 7.80 10.93 2.07
CA LEU A 59 6.32 10.82 2.05
C LEU A 59 5.73 10.32 3.36
N ASP A 60 4.58 10.82 3.77
CA ASP A 60 3.80 10.21 4.83
C ASP A 60 2.95 9.05 4.25
N ILE A 61 3.53 7.85 4.23
CA ILE A 61 2.88 6.65 3.68
C ILE A 61 1.98 6.02 4.76
N GLN A 62 0.67 6.16 4.57
CA GLN A 62 -0.36 5.59 5.44
C GLN A 62 -0.95 4.33 4.79
N LEU A 63 -1.12 3.28 5.57
CA LEU A 63 -1.67 2.02 5.10
C LEU A 63 -3.03 1.79 5.75
N ILE A 64 -4.05 1.59 4.91
CA ILE A 64 -5.43 1.39 5.35
C ILE A 64 -6.04 0.17 4.67
N HIS A 65 -7.02 -0.43 5.32
CA HIS A 65 -7.84 -1.49 4.77
C HIS A 65 -8.91 -0.95 3.84
N ARG A 66 -9.49 -1.84 3.03
CA ARG A 66 -10.55 -1.48 2.09
C ARG A 66 -11.76 -0.87 2.78
N ASP A 67 -12.13 -1.40 3.95
CA ASP A 67 -13.27 -0.94 4.76
C ASP A 67 -12.98 0.33 5.57
N GLU A 68 -11.72 0.77 5.62
CA GLU A 68 -11.30 2.04 6.21
C GLU A 68 -11.22 3.18 5.18
N ALA A 69 -11.20 2.84 3.88
CA ALA A 69 -11.16 3.80 2.80
C ALA A 69 -12.55 4.41 2.52
N THR A 70 -12.57 5.69 2.18
CA THR A 70 -13.78 6.37 1.71
C THR A 70 -14.15 5.95 0.28
N GLU A 71 -15.40 6.16 -0.11
CA GLU A 71 -15.88 5.84 -1.47
C GLU A 71 -15.06 6.56 -2.55
N SER A 72 -14.71 7.84 -2.36
CA SER A 72 -13.91 8.60 -3.33
C SER A 72 -12.47 8.08 -3.45
N GLN A 73 -11.88 7.62 -2.36
CA GLN A 73 -10.57 6.96 -2.38
C GLN A 73 -10.62 5.62 -3.12
N LEU A 74 -11.67 4.82 -2.91
CA LEU A 74 -11.87 3.55 -3.61
C LEU A 74 -12.11 3.77 -5.11
N GLN A 75 -12.87 4.80 -5.49
CA GLN A 75 -13.07 5.18 -6.88
C GLN A 75 -11.75 5.59 -7.55
N ALA A 76 -10.94 6.41 -6.89
CA ALA A 76 -9.62 6.80 -7.39
C ALA A 76 -8.65 5.61 -7.46
N ALA A 77 -8.73 4.67 -6.53
CA ALA A 77 -7.91 3.46 -6.54
C ALA A 77 -8.22 2.53 -7.72
N ALA A 78 -9.44 2.58 -8.29
CA ALA A 78 -9.97 1.73 -9.35
C ALA A 78 -9.99 0.22 -9.03
N ASP A 79 -8.82 -0.38 -8.77
CA ASP A 79 -8.62 -1.77 -8.38
C ASP A 79 -7.69 -1.86 -7.15
N LEU A 80 -7.90 -2.86 -6.29
CA LEU A 80 -7.10 -3.05 -5.07
C LEU A 80 -6.11 -4.23 -5.16
N PRO A 81 -4.96 -4.15 -4.47
CA PRO A 81 -4.48 -2.99 -3.70
C PRO A 81 -4.02 -1.84 -4.60
N SER A 82 -3.95 -0.62 -4.06
CA SER A 82 -3.48 0.56 -4.80
C SER A 82 -2.82 1.58 -3.88
N PHE A 83 -1.95 2.42 -4.44
CA PHE A 83 -1.50 3.66 -3.80
C PHE A 83 -2.17 4.86 -4.44
N ILE A 84 -2.69 5.77 -3.62
CA ILE A 84 -3.33 7.02 -4.03
C ILE A 84 -2.76 8.21 -3.23
N THR A 85 -2.91 9.42 -3.75
CA THR A 85 -2.62 10.67 -3.04
C THR A 85 -3.76 11.65 -3.22
N GLU A 86 -3.88 12.59 -2.29
CA GLU A 86 -4.74 13.76 -2.45
C GLU A 86 -4.12 14.69 -3.51
N VAL A 87 -4.99 15.30 -4.32
CA VAL A 87 -4.71 16.33 -5.33
C VAL A 87 -5.79 17.40 -5.24
N GLU A 88 -5.62 18.55 -5.91
CA GLU A 88 -6.58 19.67 -5.82
C GLU A 88 -8.05 19.25 -6.09
N GLU A 89 -8.26 18.31 -7.02
CA GLU A 89 -9.59 17.82 -7.41
C GLU A 89 -9.99 16.49 -6.74
N GLY A 90 -9.40 16.15 -5.58
CA GLY A 90 -9.75 14.97 -4.79
C GLY A 90 -8.62 13.96 -4.69
N TRP A 91 -8.74 12.80 -5.34
CA TRP A 91 -7.78 11.70 -5.21
C TRP A 91 -7.27 11.24 -6.56
N ALA A 92 -5.96 10.96 -6.65
CA ALA A 92 -5.33 10.42 -7.85
C ALA A 92 -4.61 9.10 -7.55
N GLN A 93 -4.70 8.15 -8.48
CA GLN A 93 -3.96 6.90 -8.40
C GLN A 93 -2.48 7.12 -8.71
N ILE A 94 -1.61 6.74 -7.78
CA ILE A 94 -0.15 6.73 -8.00
C ILE A 94 0.29 5.37 -8.54
N MET A 95 -0.25 4.27 -8.02
CA MET A 95 0.20 2.93 -8.41
C MET A 95 -0.95 1.92 -8.38
N ALA A 96 -1.12 1.21 -9.50
CA ALA A 96 -2.16 0.19 -9.67
C ALA A 96 -1.76 -1.19 -9.12
N SER A 97 -2.76 -2.02 -8.84
CA SER A 97 -2.62 -3.39 -8.33
C SER A 97 -1.65 -4.27 -9.16
N THR A 98 -1.66 -4.11 -10.48
CA THR A 98 -0.76 -4.85 -11.38
C THR A 98 0.72 -4.47 -11.19
N GLN A 99 1.00 -3.18 -10.97
CA GLN A 99 2.34 -2.69 -10.69
C GLN A 99 2.83 -3.18 -9.33
N ILE A 100 1.98 -3.06 -8.29
CA ILE A 100 2.31 -3.54 -6.93
C ILE A 100 2.60 -5.04 -6.96
N THR A 101 1.81 -5.82 -7.69
CA THR A 101 2.02 -7.26 -7.83
C THR A 101 3.35 -7.60 -8.51
N LYS A 102 3.75 -6.85 -9.53
CA LYS A 102 5.05 -7.03 -10.21
C LYS A 102 6.23 -6.65 -9.30
N LEU A 103 6.05 -5.66 -8.45
CA LEU A 103 7.09 -5.10 -7.58
C LEU A 103 7.05 -5.65 -6.15
N LYS A 104 6.23 -6.66 -5.85
CA LYS A 104 5.94 -7.09 -4.47
C LYS A 104 7.16 -7.56 -3.66
N SER A 105 8.24 -7.93 -4.34
CA SER A 105 9.52 -8.33 -3.73
C SER A 105 10.59 -7.22 -3.79
N GLN A 106 10.22 -6.00 -4.17
CA GLN A 106 11.09 -4.83 -4.38
C GLN A 106 10.49 -3.60 -3.68
N PRO A 107 10.35 -3.60 -2.35
CA PRO A 107 9.70 -2.52 -1.61
C PRO A 107 10.43 -1.18 -1.76
N GLU A 108 11.74 -1.17 -1.95
CA GLU A 108 12.54 0.02 -2.25
C GLU A 108 12.05 0.70 -3.53
N THR A 109 11.88 -0.09 -4.60
CA THR A 109 11.41 0.41 -5.90
C THR A 109 10.01 0.98 -5.80
N ILE A 110 9.14 0.39 -4.98
CA ILE A 110 7.80 0.94 -4.73
C ILE A 110 7.92 2.34 -4.13
N VAL A 111 8.68 2.50 -3.03
CA VAL A 111 8.81 3.80 -2.35
C VAL A 111 9.44 4.85 -3.26
N SER A 112 10.51 4.53 -4.00
CA SER A 112 11.11 5.47 -4.95
C SER A 112 10.12 5.91 -6.05
N MET A 113 9.32 4.98 -6.59
CA MET A 113 8.30 5.33 -7.58
C MET A 113 7.17 6.20 -7.01
N LEU A 114 6.81 6.02 -5.74
CA LEU A 114 5.85 6.90 -5.07
C LEU A 114 6.42 8.31 -4.97
N GLU A 115 7.66 8.44 -4.49
CA GLU A 115 8.35 9.73 -4.34
C GLU A 115 8.43 10.48 -5.68
N GLU A 116 8.93 9.82 -6.74
CA GLU A 116 9.04 10.41 -8.08
C GLU A 116 7.70 10.94 -8.61
N ARG A 117 6.61 10.18 -8.41
CA ARG A 117 5.28 10.53 -8.92
C ARG A 117 4.57 11.60 -8.10
N THR A 118 4.98 11.83 -6.87
CA THR A 118 4.44 12.89 -6.00
C THR A 118 5.20 14.22 -6.07
N VAL A 119 6.42 14.21 -6.64
CA VAL A 119 7.27 15.42 -6.77
C VAL A 119 7.00 16.17 -8.09
N THR A 120 6.28 15.56 -9.03
CA THR A 120 6.01 16.17 -10.33
C THR A 120 4.74 17.02 -10.26
N GLU A 121 4.87 18.25 -9.75
CA GLU A 121 3.97 19.38 -10.06
C GLU A 121 4.54 20.22 -11.21
#